data_AF-A0AA88N0F9-F1
#
_entry.id   AF-A0AA88N0F9-F1
#
_cell.length_a   1.000
_cell.length_b   1.000
_cell.length_c   1.000
_cell.angle_alpha   90.00
_cell.angle_beta   90.00
_cell.angle_gamma   90.00
#
_symmetry.space_group_name_H-M   'P 1'
#
loop_
_entity.id
_entity.type
_entity.pdbx_description
1 polymer ?
#
loop_
_entity_poly.entity_id
_entity_poly.type
_entity_poly.pdbx_seq_one_letter_code
_entity_poly.pdbx_strand_id
1 'polypeptide(L)'
;MHKPHNGLAPSAPDVYEFSLEDEDAKVFLRPGGASTVSPLSQYIQTEHQHAGLFSMTQDPVRKKRKRCGVCGPCMRTENCSTCNSCVNRKVAHQICKLRKCEELKKKRVTWQDFKRL
;
A
#
# COMPACT_ATOMS: atom_id res chain seq x y z
N MET A 1 -15.22 10.28 50.29
CA MET A 1 -14.92 8.91 50.77
C MET A 1 -15.26 7.94 49.65
N HIS A 2 -14.29 7.15 49.16
CA HIS A 2 -14.40 5.75 48.68
C HIS A 2 -12.97 5.19 48.51
N LYS A 3 -12.80 3.90 48.84
CA LYS A 3 -11.59 3.15 49.26
C LYS A 3 -10.47 3.03 48.18
N PRO A 4 -9.19 2.88 48.57
CA PRO A 4 -8.09 2.54 47.64
C PRO A 4 -8.08 1.04 47.29
N HIS A 5 -7.64 0.71 46.07
CA HIS A 5 -7.19 -0.64 45.72
C HIS A 5 -5.66 -0.67 45.73
N ASN A 6 -5.10 -1.47 46.62
CA ASN A 6 -3.68 -1.82 46.67
C ASN A 6 -3.34 -2.74 45.50
N GLY A 7 -2.23 -2.48 44.80
CA GLY A 7 -1.66 -3.42 43.84
C GLY A 7 -0.57 -2.77 43.01
N LEU A 8 0.65 -3.26 43.19
CA LEU A 8 1.92 -2.67 42.78
C LEU A 8 2.11 -2.51 41.26
N ALA A 9 2.83 -1.47 40.88
CA ALA A 9 3.55 -1.34 39.61
C ALA A 9 5.06 -1.34 39.93
N PRO A 10 5.97 -1.32 38.93
CA PRO A 10 6.11 -2.18 37.74
C PRO A 10 7.49 -2.89 37.78
N SER A 11 7.69 -3.99 37.04
CA SER A 11 9.06 -4.41 36.69
C SER A 11 9.15 -4.83 35.22
N ALA A 12 10.18 -4.29 34.59
CA ALA A 12 10.47 -4.28 33.16
C ALA A 12 10.60 -5.69 32.53
N PRO A 13 10.50 -5.80 31.18
CA PRO A 13 10.91 -7.01 30.47
C PRO A 13 12.44 -7.12 30.55
N ASP A 14 12.94 -8.09 31.33
CA ASP A 14 14.36 -8.43 31.31
C ASP A 14 14.68 -9.23 30.04
N VAL A 15 15.73 -8.81 29.38
CA VAL A 15 16.20 -9.27 28.08
C VAL A 15 17.29 -10.31 28.32
N TYR A 16 17.02 -11.54 27.87
CA TYR A 16 17.94 -12.48 27.22
C TYR A 16 19.19 -12.98 27.98
N GLU A 17 19.20 -14.28 28.27
CA GLU A 17 20.44 -15.08 28.25
C GLU A 17 20.16 -16.48 27.70
N PHE A 18 20.46 -16.67 26.41
CA PHE A 18 20.51 -18.00 25.77
C PHE A 18 21.85 -18.65 26.17
N SER A 19 21.81 -19.64 27.07
CA SER A 19 22.93 -20.58 27.22
C SER A 19 22.88 -21.56 26.06
N LEU A 20 23.80 -21.40 25.10
CA LEU A 20 24.06 -22.35 24.03
C LEU A 20 24.80 -23.56 24.61
N GLU A 21 24.06 -24.62 24.91
CA GLU A 21 24.59 -25.97 25.03
C GLU A 21 23.77 -26.85 24.09
N ASP A 22 24.42 -27.35 23.03
CA ASP A 22 23.92 -28.34 22.09
C ASP A 22 23.14 -29.44 22.83
N GLU A 23 21.92 -29.74 22.39
CA GLU A 23 21.35 -31.09 22.34
C GLU A 23 19.96 -31.04 21.69
N ASP A 24 19.76 -31.98 20.77
CA ASP A 24 18.65 -32.13 19.83
C ASP A 24 17.30 -32.41 20.55
N ALA A 25 16.62 -31.36 21.02
CA ALA A 25 15.23 -31.48 21.45
C ALA A 25 14.31 -31.03 20.31
N LYS A 26 14.10 -31.94 19.36
CA LYS A 26 12.95 -31.98 18.45
C LYS A 26 11.69 -31.48 19.18
N VAL A 27 11.36 -30.20 18.99
CA VAL A 27 10.12 -29.63 19.51
C VAL A 27 8.98 -30.24 18.71
N PHE A 28 8.53 -31.41 19.17
CA PHE A 28 7.21 -31.90 18.84
C PHE A 28 6.22 -30.88 19.41
N LEU A 29 5.81 -29.91 18.60
CA LEU A 29 4.53 -29.24 18.81
C LEU A 29 3.48 -30.34 18.71
N ARG A 30 3.10 -30.87 19.87
CA ARG A 30 2.04 -31.84 20.06
C ARG A 30 0.79 -31.32 19.32
N PRO A 31 0.28 -31.99 18.27
CA PRO A 31 -0.99 -31.61 17.65
C PRO A 31 -2.09 -32.13 18.58
N GLY A 32 -2.47 -31.29 19.53
CA GLY A 32 -3.30 -31.68 20.67
C GLY A 32 -4.32 -30.62 21.04
N GLY A 33 -5.08 -30.17 20.05
CA GLY A 33 -6.35 -29.47 20.23
C GLY A 33 -7.13 -29.67 18.95
N ALA A 34 -8.32 -30.28 19.04
CA ALA A 34 -9.27 -30.24 17.94
C ALA A 34 -9.47 -28.76 17.61
N SER A 35 -8.96 -28.33 16.46
CA SER A 35 -9.07 -26.97 15.98
C SER A 35 -10.55 -26.73 15.69
N THR A 36 -11.31 -26.36 16.71
CA THR A 36 -12.62 -25.74 16.58
C THR A 36 -12.35 -24.36 16.01
N VAL A 37 -12.07 -24.31 14.71
CA VAL A 37 -11.90 -23.03 14.00
C VAL A 37 -13.22 -22.31 14.20
N SER A 38 -13.19 -21.23 14.99
CA SER A 38 -14.37 -20.42 15.25
C SER A 38 -15.03 -20.06 13.92
N PRO A 39 -16.37 -20.05 13.82
CA PRO A 39 -17.07 -19.61 12.62
C PRO A 39 -16.57 -18.26 12.08
N LEU A 40 -16.13 -17.37 12.98
CA LEU A 40 -15.53 -16.09 12.62
C LEU A 40 -14.16 -16.25 11.94
N SER A 41 -13.32 -17.16 12.43
CA SER A 41 -12.01 -17.44 11.82
C SER A 41 -12.15 -18.08 10.44
N GLN A 42 -13.16 -18.94 10.24
CA GLN A 42 -13.48 -19.47 8.91
C GLN A 42 -13.89 -18.34 7.97
N TYR A 43 -14.78 -17.45 8.43
CA TYR A 43 -15.24 -16.31 7.65
C TYR A 43 -14.08 -15.39 7.23
N ILE A 44 -13.20 -15.02 8.18
CA ILE A 44 -12.01 -14.19 7.89
C ILE A 44 -11.09 -14.88 6.88
N GLN A 45 -10.91 -16.19 6.98
CA GLN A 45 -10.05 -16.95 6.07
C GLN A 45 -10.65 -17.05 4.66
N THR A 46 -11.96 -17.23 4.53
CA THR A 46 -12.66 -17.19 3.23
C THR A 46 -12.61 -15.80 2.59
N GLU A 47 -12.84 -14.73 3.35
CA GLU A 47 -12.73 -13.36 2.84
C GLU A 47 -11.31 -13.06 2.35
N HIS A 48 -10.28 -13.52 3.07
CA HIS A 48 -8.89 -13.36 2.65
C HIS A 48 -8.58 -14.12 1.35
N GLN A 49 -9.11 -15.33 1.17
CA GLN A 49 -8.98 -16.09 -0.08
C GLN A 49 -9.70 -15.39 -1.24
N HIS A 50 -10.88 -14.82 -1.00
CA HIS A 50 -11.69 -14.15 -2.02
C HIS A 50 -11.11 -12.78 -2.41
N ALA A 51 -10.51 -12.06 -1.44
CA ALA A 51 -9.78 -10.82 -1.69
C ALA A 51 -8.52 -11.06 -2.56
N GLY A 52 -7.90 -12.24 -2.48
CA GLY A 52 -6.77 -12.64 -3.33
C GLY A 52 -7.14 -12.79 -4.82
N LEU A 53 -8.40 -13.12 -5.13
CA LEU A 53 -8.86 -13.34 -6.49
C LEU A 53 -9.12 -12.04 -7.28
N PHE A 54 -9.35 -10.93 -6.57
CA PHE A 54 -9.49 -9.59 -7.18
C PHE A 54 -8.16 -8.96 -7.63
N SER A 55 -7.03 -9.59 -7.34
CA SER A 55 -5.70 -9.04 -7.69
C SER A 55 -5.27 -9.31 -9.14
N MET A 56 -5.93 -10.24 -9.85
CA MET A 56 -5.46 -10.76 -11.14
C MET A 56 -6.25 -10.34 -12.38
N THR A 57 -7.32 -9.54 -12.26
CA THR A 57 -7.90 -8.84 -13.41
C THR A 57 -7.15 -7.54 -13.68
N GLN A 58 -5.81 -7.65 -13.78
CA GLN A 58 -5.01 -6.60 -14.37
C GLN A 58 -5.21 -6.68 -15.89
N ASP A 59 -6.26 -6.03 -16.40
CA ASP A 59 -6.12 -5.31 -17.67
C ASP A 59 -4.73 -4.66 -17.62
N PRO A 60 -3.83 -4.91 -18.60
CA PRO A 60 -2.41 -4.61 -18.47
C PRO A 60 -2.27 -3.20 -17.92
N VAL A 61 -1.91 -3.09 -16.63
CA VAL A 61 -2.08 -1.86 -15.84
C VAL A 61 -1.37 -0.78 -16.62
N ARG A 62 -2.16 0.10 -17.27
CA ARG A 62 -1.66 0.85 -18.42
C ARG A 62 -0.53 1.77 -17.95
N LYS A 63 0.72 1.32 -18.14
CA LYS A 63 1.92 1.92 -17.57
C LYS A 63 1.88 3.44 -17.71
N LYS A 64 2.11 4.15 -16.60
CA LYS A 64 2.09 5.62 -16.58
C LYS A 64 3.15 6.13 -17.56
N ARG A 65 2.73 6.94 -18.53
CA ARG A 65 3.62 7.54 -19.54
C ARG A 65 4.63 8.47 -18.87
N LYS A 66 5.89 8.43 -19.31
CA LYS A 66 6.96 9.34 -18.87
C LYS A 66 6.89 10.68 -19.62
N ARG A 67 7.51 11.72 -19.06
CA ARG A 67 7.65 13.02 -19.73
C ARG A 67 8.71 12.94 -20.82
N CYS A 68 8.61 13.79 -21.85
CA CYS A 68 9.61 13.84 -22.92
C CYS A 68 10.93 14.54 -22.50
N GLY A 69 10.87 15.46 -21.53
CA GLY A 69 12.06 16.18 -21.06
C GLY A 69 12.49 17.38 -21.93
N VAL A 70 12.11 17.38 -23.22
CA VAL A 70 12.61 18.37 -24.20
C VAL A 70 11.66 19.52 -24.53
N CYS A 71 10.36 19.40 -24.21
CA CYS A 71 9.39 20.47 -24.52
C CYS A 71 9.51 21.65 -23.53
N GLY A 72 9.08 22.86 -23.94
CA GLY A 72 9.10 24.05 -23.09
C GLY A 72 8.51 23.86 -21.68
N PRO A 73 7.34 23.20 -21.52
CA PRO A 73 6.80 22.85 -20.21
C PRO A 73 7.67 21.90 -19.37
N CYS A 74 8.42 21.00 -20.01
CA CYS A 74 9.33 20.08 -19.33
C CYS A 74 10.59 20.77 -18.81
N MET A 75 11.08 21.78 -19.52
CA MET A 75 12.25 22.56 -19.11
C MET A 75 11.97 23.52 -17.95
N ARG A 76 10.70 23.78 -17.62
CA ARG A 76 10.34 24.61 -16.46
C ARG A 76 10.54 23.89 -15.13
N THR A 77 11.36 24.48 -14.27
CA THR A 77 11.63 24.00 -12.90
C THR A 77 10.55 24.41 -11.91
N GLU A 78 10.02 25.62 -12.06
CA GLU A 78 9.09 26.25 -11.11
C GLU A 78 7.62 26.11 -11.51
N ASN A 79 6.75 26.07 -10.51
CA ASN A 79 5.30 26.08 -10.71
C ASN A 79 4.79 27.52 -10.77
N CYS A 80 3.81 27.80 -11.63
CA CYS A 80 3.34 29.18 -11.84
C CYS A 80 2.45 29.76 -10.72
N SER A 81 2.18 29.01 -9.65
CA SER A 81 1.32 29.31 -8.46
C SER A 81 -0.13 29.79 -8.71
N THR A 82 -0.47 30.29 -9.89
CA THR A 82 -1.75 30.94 -10.22
C THR A 82 -2.74 30.01 -10.94
N CYS A 83 -2.29 28.88 -11.46
CA CYS A 83 -3.14 27.96 -12.20
C CYS A 83 -4.09 27.17 -11.28
N ASN A 84 -5.25 26.72 -11.75
CA ASN A 84 -6.18 25.92 -10.91
C ASN A 84 -5.51 24.70 -10.25
N SER A 85 -4.63 23.99 -10.96
CA SER A 85 -3.85 22.86 -10.40
C SER A 85 -2.82 23.28 -9.35
N CYS A 86 -2.37 24.54 -9.42
CA CYS A 86 -1.42 25.15 -8.51
C CYS A 86 -2.13 25.63 -7.24
N VAL A 87 -3.30 26.27 -7.40
CA VAL A 87 -4.19 26.71 -6.31
C VAL A 87 -4.70 25.49 -5.54
N ASN A 88 -5.19 24.47 -6.23
CA ASN A 88 -5.72 23.25 -5.64
C ASN A 88 -4.68 22.13 -5.55
N ARG A 89 -3.41 22.46 -5.28
CA ARG A 89 -2.29 21.50 -5.33
C ARG A 89 -2.46 20.29 -4.40
N LYS A 90 -3.09 20.47 -3.23
CA LYS A 90 -3.34 19.40 -2.26
C LYS A 90 -4.40 18.39 -2.73
N VAL A 91 -5.38 18.82 -3.51
CA VAL A 91 -6.56 18.00 -3.87
C VAL A 91 -6.50 17.49 -5.31
N ALA A 92 -6.02 18.30 -6.26
CA ALA A 92 -6.10 17.97 -7.68
C ALA A 92 -5.15 16.82 -8.10
N HIS A 93 -4.04 16.62 -7.37
CA HIS A 93 -2.94 15.71 -7.75
C HIS A 93 -2.46 15.88 -9.21
N GLN A 94 -2.69 17.05 -9.80
CA GLN A 94 -2.26 17.42 -11.14
C GLN A 94 -1.00 18.26 -11.09
N ILE A 95 -0.16 18.11 -12.11
CA ILE A 95 0.95 19.03 -12.33
C ILE A 95 0.44 20.43 -12.73
N CYS A 96 1.20 21.47 -12.40
CA CYS A 96 1.01 22.83 -12.92
C CYS A 96 0.71 22.82 -14.43
N LYS A 97 -0.32 23.58 -14.85
CA LYS A 97 -0.74 23.68 -16.26
C LYS A 97 0.41 24.10 -17.18
N LEU A 98 1.27 25.02 -16.74
CA LEU A 98 2.42 25.51 -17.52
C LEU A 98 3.61 24.53 -17.56
N ARG A 99 3.55 23.44 -16.80
CA ARG A 99 4.57 22.38 -16.76
C ARG A 99 4.08 21.04 -17.31
N LYS A 100 2.80 20.93 -17.70
CA LYS A 100 2.26 19.71 -18.28
C LYS A 100 2.94 19.44 -19.62
N CYS A 101 3.71 18.37 -19.68
CA CYS A 101 4.39 17.88 -20.88
C CYS A 101 3.43 17.79 -22.08
N GLU A 102 3.85 18.29 -23.24
CA GLU A 102 3.03 18.31 -24.45
C GLU A 102 2.65 16.92 -24.93
N GLU A 103 3.60 15.98 -24.93
CA GLU A 103 3.32 14.58 -25.23
C GLU A 103 2.26 13.97 -24.29
N LEU A 104 2.28 14.34 -23.00
CA LEU A 104 1.30 13.85 -22.02
C LEU A 104 -0.07 14.52 -22.13
N LYS A 105 -0.22 15.60 -22.92
CA LYS A 105 -1.53 16.19 -23.23
C LYS A 105 -2.27 15.37 -24.30
N LYS A 106 -1.53 14.71 -25.21
CA LYS A 106 -2.10 13.89 -26.28
C LYS A 106 -2.89 12.71 -25.69
N LYS A 107 -4.09 12.46 -26.22
CA LYS A 107 -4.91 11.28 -25.86
C LYS A 107 -4.07 10.03 -26.13
N ARG A 108 -4.18 9.03 -25.25
CA ARG A 108 -3.54 7.74 -25.51
C ARG A 108 -4.21 7.13 -26.74
N VAL A 109 -3.42 6.86 -27.77
CA VAL A 109 -3.89 6.09 -28.91
C VAL A 109 -4.12 4.67 -28.42
N THR A 110 -5.34 4.20 -28.59
CA THR A 110 -5.74 2.82 -28.32
C THR A 110 -5.96 2.10 -29.63
N TRP A 111 -5.89 0.77 -29.63
CA TRP A 111 -6.24 -0.05 -30.80
C TRP A 111 -7.61 0.30 -31.40
N GLN A 112 -8.55 0.78 -30.58
CA GLN A 112 -9.87 1.24 -31.02
C GLN A 112 -9.82 2.54 -31.84
N ASP A 113 -8.86 3.43 -31.59
CA ASP A 113 -8.72 4.67 -32.35
C ASP A 113 -8.20 4.39 -33.78
N PHE A 114 -7.45 3.30 -34.00
CA PHE A 114 -6.97 2.89 -35.34
C PHE A 114 -8.05 2.22 -36.21
N LYS A 115 -9.07 1.60 -35.62
CA LYS A 115 -10.18 0.95 -36.37
C LYS A 115 -11.21 1.94 -36.96
N ARG A 116 -11.08 3.23 -36.66
CA ARG A 116 -11.98 4.30 -37.11
C ARG A 116 -11.40 5.15 -38.24
N LEU A 117 -10.22 4.78 -38.74
CA LEU A 117 -9.58 5.31 -39.94
C LEU A 117 -9.80 4.31 -41.07
#